data_AF-A0A258GVZ6-F1
#
_entry.id   AF-A0A258GVZ6-F1
#
_cell.length_a   1.000
_cell.length_b   1.000
_cell.length_c   1.000
_cell.angle_alpha   90.00
_cell.angle_beta   90.00
_cell.angle_gamma   90.00
#
_symmetry.space_group_name_H-M   'P 1'
#
loop_
_entity.id
_entity.type
_entity.pdbx_description
1 polymer ?
#
loop_
_entity_poly.entity_id
_entity_poly.type
_entity_poly.pdbx_seq_one_letter_code
_entity_poly.pdbx_strand_id
1 'polypeptide(L)'
;MAEHGKVAAMILFALLLAAPPQADPAADASRCIRAVAPASGTIGTLENRCTERLVVFMCVTGPPLRARETYFDCAKGQVGSYDVKAAGSAPAIFAGARRVHLFACRFPQFLPRDVRYHHGRGLKGVCR
;
A
#
# COMPACT_ATOMS: atom_id res chain seq x y z
N MET A 1 32.37 22.12 40.50
CA MET A 1 32.17 20.82 39.81
C MET A 1 30.72 20.73 39.34
N ALA A 2 30.33 21.33 38.20
CA ALA A 2 28.91 21.32 37.78
C ALA A 2 28.64 21.52 36.28
N GLU A 3 29.64 21.59 35.40
CA GLU A 3 29.40 21.88 33.97
C GLU A 3 29.38 20.65 33.06
N HIS A 4 30.10 19.58 33.41
CA HIS A 4 30.20 18.39 32.56
C HIS A 4 28.87 17.61 32.40
N GLY A 5 27.97 17.68 33.39
CA GLY A 5 26.67 16.98 33.31
C GLY A 5 25.66 17.63 32.37
N LYS A 6 25.75 18.95 32.18
CA LYS A 6 24.79 19.74 31.37
C LYS A 6 24.99 19.53 29.88
N VAL A 7 26.25 19.44 29.45
CA VAL A 7 26.63 19.23 28.04
C VAL A 7 26.27 17.81 27.60
N ALA A 8 26.55 16.81 28.44
CA ALA A 8 26.20 15.42 28.15
C ALA A 8 24.68 15.21 28.00
N ALA A 9 23.87 15.86 28.85
CA ALA A 9 22.42 15.79 28.77
C ALA A 9 21.84 16.41 27.49
N MET A 10 22.39 17.53 27.02
CA MET A 10 21.91 18.17 25.78
C MET A 10 22.26 17.37 24.52
N ILE A 11 23.43 16.72 24.49
CA ILE A 11 23.85 15.88 23.35
C ILE A 11 22.95 14.64 23.24
N LEU A 12 22.62 14.00 24.37
CA LEU A 12 21.72 12.85 24.39
C LEU A 12 20.32 13.21 23.89
N PHE A 13 19.81 14.39 24.30
CA PHE A 13 18.50 14.89 23.87
C PHE A 13 18.44 15.20 22.38
N ALA A 14 19.51 15.78 21.82
CA ALA A 14 19.63 16.05 20.38
C ALA A 14 19.71 14.76 19.54
N LEU A 15 20.35 13.70 20.05
CA LEU A 15 20.39 12.39 19.41
C LEU A 15 19.03 11.68 19.40
N LEU A 16 18.23 11.84 20.46
CA LEU A 16 16.85 11.34 20.55
C LEU A 16 15.90 12.08 19.59
N LEU A 17 16.10 13.38 19.36
CA LEU A 17 15.32 14.18 18.41
C LEU A 17 15.73 13.96 16.94
N ALA A 18 16.99 13.57 16.70
CA ALA A 18 17.51 13.25 15.38
C ALA A 18 17.25 11.79 14.95
N ALA A 19 16.63 10.98 15.81
CA ALA A 19 16.20 9.66 15.44
C ALA A 19 15.17 9.79 14.29
N PRO A 20 15.45 9.25 13.09
CA PRO A 20 14.44 9.21 12.05
C PRO A 20 13.21 8.48 12.63
N PRO A 21 11.98 8.93 12.32
CA PRO A 21 10.79 8.24 12.80
C PRO A 21 10.97 6.75 12.45
N GLN A 22 11.01 5.90 13.47
CA GLN A 22 11.04 4.46 13.26
C GLN A 22 9.80 4.15 12.41
N ALA A 23 10.03 3.86 11.13
CA ALA A 23 8.97 3.45 10.24
C ALA A 23 8.37 2.19 10.87
N ASP A 24 7.15 2.32 11.38
CA ASP A 24 6.40 1.23 12.01
C ASP A 24 6.54 -0.01 11.12
N PRO A 25 7.13 -1.11 11.63
CA PRO A 25 7.46 -2.27 10.81
C PRO A 25 6.24 -2.87 10.11
N ALA A 26 5.01 -2.62 10.56
CA ALA A 26 3.74 -2.84 9.86
C ALA A 26 3.52 -1.91 8.62
N ALA A 27 4.58 -1.55 7.92
CA ALA A 27 4.60 -0.43 6.99
C ALA A 27 3.72 -0.72 5.76
N ASP A 28 2.62 0.03 5.65
CA ASP A 28 1.90 0.23 4.41
C ASP A 28 2.90 0.46 3.26
N ALA A 29 2.95 -0.50 2.35
CA ALA A 29 3.86 -0.54 1.22
C ALA A 29 3.18 -0.06 -0.07
N SER A 30 2.01 0.60 0.01
CA SER A 30 1.24 1.02 -1.17
C SER A 30 2.04 1.89 -2.12
N ARG A 31 3.02 2.66 -1.61
CA ARG A 31 3.95 3.48 -2.42
C ARG A 31 4.78 2.66 -3.42
N CYS A 32 5.03 1.38 -3.12
CA CYS A 32 5.79 0.47 -3.97
C CYS A 32 4.99 0.01 -5.18
N ILE A 33 3.66 0.02 -5.10
CA ILE A 33 2.78 -0.48 -6.16
C ILE A 33 2.35 0.64 -7.08
N ARG A 34 2.39 0.35 -8.38
CA ARG A 34 1.79 1.17 -9.43
C ARG A 34 0.75 0.35 -10.18
N ALA A 35 -0.47 0.87 -10.30
CA ALA A 35 -1.44 0.35 -11.25
C ALA A 35 -1.16 0.92 -12.64
N VAL A 36 -0.89 0.04 -13.60
CA VAL A 36 -0.68 0.36 -15.01
C VAL A 36 -1.88 -0.11 -15.81
N ALA A 37 -2.59 0.85 -16.42
CA ALA A 37 -3.75 0.55 -17.24
C ALA A 37 -3.34 -0.29 -18.47
N PRO A 38 -4.22 -1.18 -18.96
CA PRO A 38 -3.94 -1.93 -20.18
C PRO A 38 -3.81 -1.01 -21.39
N ALA A 39 -2.98 -1.43 -22.35
CA ALA A 39 -2.99 -0.88 -23.69
C ALA A 39 -4.30 -1.19 -24.44
N SER A 40 -4.85 -2.40 -24.24
CA SER A 40 -6.16 -2.81 -24.76
C SER A 40 -6.80 -3.87 -23.85
N GLY A 41 -8.14 -3.97 -23.86
CA GLY A 41 -8.87 -4.95 -23.06
C GLY A 41 -9.13 -4.52 -21.61
N THR A 42 -9.30 -5.50 -20.71
CA THR A 42 -9.77 -5.26 -19.32
C THR A 42 -8.74 -5.55 -18.23
N ILE A 43 -7.62 -6.18 -18.58
CA ILE A 43 -6.59 -6.66 -17.65
C ILE A 43 -5.45 -5.65 -17.63
N GLY A 44 -5.36 -4.85 -16.57
CA GLY A 44 -4.19 -4.03 -16.29
C GLY A 44 -3.14 -4.79 -15.48
N THR A 45 -2.13 -4.08 -15.03
CA THR A 45 -0.99 -4.65 -14.31
C THR A 45 -0.74 -3.90 -13.01
N LEU A 46 -0.49 -4.63 -11.93
CA LEU A 46 0.09 -4.09 -10.70
C LEU A 46 1.60 -4.31 -10.75
N GLU A 47 2.37 -3.24 -10.85
CA GLU A 47 3.83 -3.27 -10.85
C GLU A 47 4.36 -2.97 -9.46
N ASN A 48 5.27 -3.80 -8.98
CA ASN A 48 6.00 -3.58 -7.74
C ASN A 48 7.39 -3.01 -8.06
N ARG A 49 7.62 -1.77 -7.63
CA ARG A 49 8.89 -1.05 -7.83
C ARG A 49 9.89 -1.25 -6.70
N CYS A 50 9.48 -1.96 -5.64
CA CYS A 50 10.33 -2.27 -4.51
C CYS A 50 10.93 -3.68 -4.64
N THR A 51 11.97 -3.94 -3.86
CA THR A 51 12.73 -5.21 -3.86
C THR A 51 12.11 -6.29 -2.97
N GLU A 52 10.99 -5.99 -2.31
CA GLU A 52 10.29 -6.89 -1.40
C GLU A 52 9.05 -7.44 -2.08
N ARG A 53 8.66 -8.70 -1.79
CA ARG A 53 7.37 -9.25 -2.23
C ARG A 53 6.24 -8.59 -1.43
N LEU A 54 5.14 -8.27 -2.08
CA LEU A 54 4.02 -7.56 -1.47
C LEU A 54 2.71 -8.32 -1.68
N VAL A 55 1.84 -8.31 -0.67
CA VAL A 55 0.41 -8.62 -0.85
C VAL A 55 -0.33 -7.30 -0.99
N VAL A 56 -1.07 -7.17 -2.09
CA VAL A 56 -1.77 -5.95 -2.49
C VAL A 56 -3.27 -6.22 -2.49
N PHE A 57 -4.02 -5.35 -1.82
CA PHE A 57 -5.47 -5.31 -1.84
C PHE A 57 -5.92 -4.19 -2.77
N MET A 58 -6.87 -4.50 -3.64
CA MET A 58 -7.36 -3.57 -4.66
C MET A 58 -8.88 -3.59 -4.74
N CYS A 59 -9.47 -2.42 -4.91
CA CYS A 59 -10.84 -2.25 -5.37
C CYS A 59 -10.91 -1.07 -6.34
N VAL A 60 -11.99 -0.98 -7.11
CA VAL A 60 -12.20 0.09 -8.09
C VAL A 60 -13.47 0.89 -7.77
N THR A 61 -13.45 2.18 -8.09
CA THR A 61 -14.65 3.03 -8.08
C THR A 61 -14.99 3.52 -9.47
N GLY A 62 -16.30 3.69 -9.72
CA GLY A 62 -16.86 3.91 -11.04
C GLY A 62 -16.98 2.58 -11.81
N PRO A 63 -18.06 2.37 -12.56
CA PRO A 63 -18.22 1.14 -13.31
C PRO A 63 -17.08 1.05 -14.34
N PRO A 64 -16.37 -0.08 -14.46
CA PRO A 64 -15.52 -0.29 -15.61
C PRO A 64 -16.37 -0.14 -16.87
N LEU A 65 -15.77 0.39 -17.94
CA LEU A 65 -16.43 0.71 -19.22
C LEU A 65 -17.21 -0.47 -19.84
N ARG A 66 -17.05 -1.68 -19.31
CA ARG A 66 -17.86 -2.86 -19.62
C ARG A 66 -18.29 -3.54 -18.32
N ALA A 67 -19.58 -3.83 -18.19
CA ALA A 67 -20.12 -4.64 -17.11
C ALA A 67 -19.58 -6.07 -17.23
N ARG A 68 -18.60 -6.41 -16.40
CA ARG A 68 -18.18 -7.80 -16.15
C ARG A 68 -18.22 -8.04 -14.66
N GLU A 69 -18.61 -9.23 -14.23
CA GLU A 69 -18.77 -9.57 -12.81
C GLU A 69 -17.43 -9.71 -12.05
N THR A 70 -16.30 -9.50 -12.71
CA THR A 70 -14.97 -9.87 -12.20
C THR A 70 -14.15 -8.72 -11.62
N TYR A 71 -14.72 -7.52 -11.49
CA TYR A 71 -14.05 -6.41 -10.79
C TYR A 71 -14.46 -6.36 -9.31
N PHE A 72 -13.55 -5.87 -8.47
CA PHE A 72 -13.80 -5.67 -7.05
C PHE A 72 -14.34 -4.25 -6.82
N ASP A 73 -15.67 -4.12 -6.74
CA ASP A 73 -16.34 -2.83 -6.54
C ASP A 73 -16.19 -2.33 -5.10
N CYS A 74 -15.51 -1.20 -4.94
CA CYS A 74 -15.34 -0.56 -3.62
C CYS A 74 -16.68 -0.19 -2.96
N ALA A 75 -17.71 0.18 -3.74
CA ALA A 75 -19.02 0.57 -3.21
C ALA A 75 -19.80 -0.63 -2.66
N LYS A 76 -19.49 -1.84 -3.14
CA LYS A 76 -20.04 -3.11 -2.65
C LYS A 76 -19.17 -3.74 -1.55
N GLY A 77 -18.10 -3.07 -1.12
CA GLY A 77 -17.15 -3.61 -0.15
C GLY A 77 -16.31 -4.78 -0.68
N GLN A 78 -16.25 -4.97 -1.99
CA GLN A 78 -15.46 -6.02 -2.61
C GLN A 78 -14.00 -5.59 -2.69
N VAL A 79 -13.09 -6.49 -2.30
CA VAL A 79 -11.64 -6.24 -2.36
C VAL A 79 -10.94 -7.49 -2.85
N GLY A 80 -10.09 -7.37 -3.87
CA GLY A 80 -9.28 -8.44 -4.38
C GLY A 80 -7.88 -8.42 -3.78
N SER A 81 -7.30 -9.59 -3.53
CA SER A 81 -5.91 -9.72 -3.08
C SER A 81 -5.00 -10.21 -4.21
N TYR A 82 -3.82 -9.62 -4.33
CA TYR A 82 -2.83 -9.90 -5.35
C TYR A 82 -1.47 -10.12 -4.68
N ASP A 83 -0.80 -11.18 -5.07
CA ASP A 83 0.60 -11.39 -4.71
C ASP A 83 1.49 -10.84 -5.82
N VAL A 84 2.36 -9.89 -5.47
CA VAL A 84 3.26 -9.24 -6.41
C VAL A 84 4.70 -9.47 -5.96
N LYS A 85 5.45 -10.20 -6.80
CA LYS A 85 6.87 -10.49 -6.56
C LYS A 85 7.69 -9.19 -6.48
N ALA A 86 8.84 -9.28 -5.81
CA ALA A 86 9.85 -8.23 -5.80
C ALA A 86 10.24 -7.80 -7.22
N ALA A 87 10.30 -6.50 -7.48
CA ALA A 87 10.62 -5.92 -8.79
C ALA A 87 9.84 -6.56 -9.96
N GLY A 88 8.61 -7.01 -9.69
CA GLY A 88 7.80 -7.79 -10.62
C GLY A 88 6.42 -7.18 -10.85
N SER A 89 5.56 -7.97 -11.47
CA SER A 89 4.21 -7.53 -11.81
C SER A 89 3.18 -8.64 -11.68
N ALA A 90 1.91 -8.28 -11.43
CA ALA A 90 0.78 -9.19 -11.43
C ALA A 90 -0.38 -8.63 -12.28
N PRO A 91 -1.08 -9.46 -13.06
CA PRO A 91 -2.26 -9.03 -13.80
C PRO A 91 -3.42 -8.73 -12.83
N ALA A 92 -4.15 -7.65 -13.09
CA ALA A 92 -5.33 -7.28 -12.31
C ALA A 92 -6.42 -6.62 -13.18
N ILE A 93 -7.68 -6.90 -12.87
CA ILE A 93 -8.83 -6.46 -13.66
C ILE A 93 -9.27 -5.08 -13.15
N PHE A 94 -8.95 -4.02 -13.90
CA PHE A 94 -9.33 -2.65 -13.53
C PHE A 94 -9.46 -1.67 -14.71
N ALA A 95 -9.42 -2.12 -15.96
CA ALA A 95 -9.52 -1.19 -17.10
C ALA A 95 -10.86 -0.46 -17.15
N GLY A 96 -10.82 0.82 -17.49
CA GLY A 96 -12.01 1.66 -17.55
C GLY A 96 -12.59 2.01 -16.17
N ALA A 97 -11.99 1.54 -15.07
CA ALA A 97 -12.31 2.06 -13.75
C ALA A 97 -12.00 3.56 -13.71
N ARG A 98 -12.88 4.34 -13.10
CA ARG A 98 -12.62 5.78 -12.89
C ARG A 98 -11.44 5.98 -11.95
N ARG A 99 -11.27 5.09 -10.96
CA ARG A 99 -10.14 5.09 -10.04
C ARG A 99 -9.87 3.69 -9.50
N VAL A 100 -8.60 3.38 -9.32
CA VAL A 100 -8.08 2.18 -8.64
C VAL A 100 -7.62 2.59 -7.25
N HIS A 101 -8.05 1.85 -6.23
CA HIS A 101 -7.63 2.05 -4.84
C HIS A 101 -6.80 0.86 -4.42
N LEU A 102 -5.69 1.13 -3.73
CA LEU A 102 -4.70 0.12 -3.38
C LEU A 102 -4.35 0.24 -1.89
N PHE A 103 -4.10 -0.89 -1.26
CA PHE A 103 -3.44 -1.03 0.03
C PHE A 103 -2.46 -2.19 -0.06
N ALA A 104 -1.23 -2.06 0.44
CA ALA A 104 -0.25 -3.14 0.32
C ALA A 104 0.56 -3.34 1.61
N CYS A 105 0.94 -4.58 1.88
CA CYS A 105 1.82 -4.96 2.97
C CYS A 105 2.98 -5.82 2.46
N ARG A 106 4.12 -5.75 3.16
CA ARG A 106 5.29 -6.59 2.88
C ARG A 106 5.04 -8.04 3.28
N PHE A 107 5.35 -8.95 2.39
CA PHE A 107 5.25 -10.40 2.60
C PHE A 107 6.64 -11.04 2.75
N PRO A 108 6.82 -12.04 3.63
CA PRO A 108 5.83 -12.67 4.50
C PRO A 108 5.65 -11.99 5.86
N GLN A 109 6.34 -10.88 6.11
CA GLN A 109 6.44 -10.29 7.43
C GLN A 109 5.08 -9.80 7.94
N PHE A 110 4.17 -9.39 7.04
CA PHE A 110 2.85 -8.90 7.40
C PHE A 110 1.79 -9.37 6.41
N LEU A 111 0.60 -9.67 6.94
CA LEU A 111 -0.59 -9.91 6.16
C LEU A 111 -1.56 -8.72 6.34
N PRO A 112 -2.18 -8.22 5.26
CA PRO A 112 -3.20 -7.21 5.38
C PRO A 112 -4.41 -7.73 6.20
N ARG A 113 -4.83 -6.97 7.21
CA ARG A 113 -6.01 -7.20 8.04
C ARG A 113 -6.95 -6.00 7.97
N ASP A 114 -8.24 -6.27 8.18
CA ASP A 114 -9.29 -5.26 8.29
C ASP A 114 -9.33 -4.25 7.12
N VAL A 115 -9.02 -4.74 5.91
CA VAL A 115 -8.95 -3.88 4.73
C VAL A 115 -10.35 -3.43 4.31
N ARG A 116 -10.59 -2.12 4.31
CA ARG A 116 -11.88 -1.50 4.00
C ARG A 116 -11.71 -0.28 3.11
N TYR A 117 -12.71 -0.04 2.27
CA TYR A 117 -12.79 1.18 1.49
C TYR A 117 -13.41 2.31 2.31
N HIS A 118 -12.75 3.47 2.32
CA HIS A 118 -13.27 4.69 2.89
C HIS A 118 -13.42 5.74 1.79
N HIS A 119 -14.66 6.17 1.54
CA HIS A 119 -14.95 7.17 0.52
C HIS A 119 -14.08 8.44 0.71
N GLY A 120 -13.46 8.91 -0.37
CA GLY A 120 -12.52 10.03 -0.35
C GLY A 120 -11.11 9.74 0.21
N ARG A 121 -10.92 8.63 0.95
CA ARG A 121 -9.63 8.27 1.58
C ARG A 121 -8.96 7.02 0.98
N GLY A 122 -9.67 6.28 0.13
CA GLY A 122 -9.17 5.08 -0.53
C GLY A 122 -9.30 3.83 0.34
N LEU A 123 -8.58 2.76 -0.04
CA LEU A 123 -8.46 1.56 0.79
C LEU A 123 -7.56 1.84 1.99
N LYS A 124 -7.97 1.33 3.15
CA LYS A 124 -7.18 1.36 4.39
C LYS A 124 -7.24 -0.02 5.04
N GLY A 125 -6.17 -0.39 5.70
CA GLY A 125 -6.08 -1.61 6.49
C GLY A 125 -4.88 -1.52 7.42
N VAL A 126 -4.53 -2.65 8.04
CA VAL A 126 -3.36 -2.76 8.91
C VAL A 126 -2.49 -3.92 8.42
N CYS A 127 -1.18 -3.75 8.41
CA CYS A 127 -0.24 -4.84 8.15
C CYS A 127 0.11 -5.51 9.50
N ARG A 128 -0.24 -6.78 9.70
CA ARG A 128 0.05 -7.50 10.96
C ARG A 128 0.45 -8.94 10.72
#